data_AF-A0A1K1S5S7-F1
#
_entry.id   AF-A0A1K1S5S7-F1
#
_cell.length_a   1.000
_cell.length_b   1.000
_cell.length_c   1.000
_cell.angle_alpha   90.00
_cell.angle_beta   90.00
_cell.angle_gamma   90.00
#
_symmetry.space_group_name_H-M   'P 1'
#
loop_
_entity.id
_entity.type
_entity.pdbx_description
1 polymer ?
#
loop_
_entity_poly.entity_id
_entity_poly.type
_entity_poly.pdbx_seq_one_letter_code
_entity_poly.pdbx_strand_id
1 'polypeptide(L)'
;MKYAVLGWLIFGLFGCTSKPAGPRVIYLNKLDHEGTVDVNGQYGQGRYRYALIDNPPKSLDSLHQVILHYCDSAVNKQEVETHYIRYYIQFYRLSDHTKSYQKGREDFWDLHNDINQELEDYRGEYRYELCKGDSLHGQWTLEVNSPAGNKTDTLEKKCQP
;
A
#
# COMPACT_ATOMS: atom_id res chain seq x y z
N MET A 1 32.81 -12.04 -65.35
CA MET A 1 31.65 -11.18 -65.00
C MET A 1 31.09 -11.66 -63.66
N LYS A 2 31.06 -10.76 -62.67
CA LYS A 2 30.47 -10.92 -61.33
C LYS A 2 28.95 -10.81 -61.46
N TYR A 3 28.14 -11.62 -60.77
CA TYR A 3 26.83 -11.29 -60.12
C TYR A 3 26.45 -12.51 -59.25
N ALA A 4 26.49 -12.47 -57.92
CA ALA A 4 25.68 -11.75 -56.94
C ALA A 4 24.70 -12.73 -56.27
N VAL A 5 25.07 -13.10 -55.04
CA VAL A 5 24.30 -13.89 -54.06
C VAL A 5 23.11 -13.07 -53.59
N LEU A 6 21.90 -13.64 -53.61
CA LEU A 6 20.74 -13.05 -52.94
C LEU A 6 20.18 -14.05 -51.91
N GLY A 7 20.78 -14.03 -50.72
CA GLY A 7 20.21 -14.68 -49.55
C GLY A 7 19.12 -13.80 -48.96
N TRP A 8 17.88 -14.29 -48.93
CA TRP A 8 16.80 -13.68 -48.16
C TRP A 8 16.92 -14.12 -46.71
N LEU A 9 17.62 -13.31 -45.91
CA LEU A 9 17.55 -13.34 -44.45
C LEU A 9 16.25 -12.62 -44.03
N ILE A 10 15.20 -13.41 -43.81
CA ILE A 10 14.01 -12.93 -43.10
C ILE A 10 14.40 -12.82 -41.62
N PHE A 11 14.85 -11.63 -41.23
CA PHE A 11 14.96 -11.23 -39.83
C PHE A 11 13.55 -11.16 -39.25
N GLY A 12 13.13 -12.25 -38.61
CA GLY A 12 12.00 -12.24 -37.68
C GLY A 12 12.36 -11.32 -36.51
N LEU A 13 11.91 -10.06 -36.59
CA LEU A 13 11.87 -9.14 -35.46
C LEU A 13 10.89 -9.71 -34.44
N PHE A 14 11.37 -10.59 -33.56
CA PHE A 14 10.72 -10.83 -32.28
C PHE A 14 10.82 -9.53 -31.48
N GLY A 15 9.85 -8.63 -31.68
CA GLY A 15 9.60 -7.56 -30.74
C GLY A 15 9.37 -8.20 -29.38
N CYS A 16 10.27 -7.97 -28.43
CA CYS A 16 10.03 -8.28 -27.03
C CYS A 16 8.78 -7.49 -26.61
N THR A 17 7.61 -8.12 -26.64
CA THR A 17 6.46 -7.66 -25.88
C THR A 17 6.81 -7.85 -24.41
N SER A 18 7.46 -6.84 -23.82
CA SER A 18 7.67 -6.79 -22.37
C SER A 18 6.30 -6.95 -21.74
N LYS A 19 6.08 -8.04 -21.01
CA LYS A 19 4.86 -8.20 -20.20
C LYS A 19 4.69 -6.94 -19.36
N PRO A 20 3.47 -6.40 -19.22
CA PRO A 20 3.25 -5.27 -18.32
C PRO A 20 3.82 -5.64 -16.96
N ALA A 21 4.63 -4.74 -16.39
CA ALA A 21 5.19 -4.94 -15.06
C ALA A 21 4.03 -5.21 -14.09
N GLY A 22 4.16 -6.28 -13.32
CA GLY A 22 3.17 -6.60 -12.29
C GLY A 22 3.02 -5.48 -11.26
N PRO A 23 2.03 -5.58 -10.35
CA PRO A 23 1.83 -4.57 -9.33
C PRO A 23 3.10 -4.39 -8.50
N ARG A 24 3.48 -3.13 -8.24
CA ARG A 24 4.66 -2.79 -7.43
C ARG A 24 4.28 -1.80 -6.34
N VAL A 25 4.56 -2.16 -5.09
CA VAL A 25 4.39 -1.27 -3.94
C VAL A 25 5.64 -0.40 -3.76
N ILE A 26 5.43 0.90 -3.61
CA ILE A 26 6.46 1.93 -3.45
C ILE A 26 6.22 2.61 -2.10
N TYR A 27 7.09 2.35 -1.14
CA TYR A 27 6.99 2.94 0.18
C TYR A 27 7.34 4.43 0.18
N LEU A 28 6.51 5.26 0.80
CA LEU A 28 6.72 6.70 0.94
C LEU A 28 7.43 7.00 2.27
N ASN A 29 8.74 6.83 2.30
CA ASN A 29 9.54 6.98 3.53
C ASN A 29 9.47 8.38 4.16
N LYS A 30 9.33 9.44 3.35
CA LYS A 30 9.17 10.82 3.84
C LYS A 30 7.80 11.09 4.49
N LEU A 31 6.89 10.13 4.38
CA LEU A 31 5.57 10.12 4.99
C LEU A 31 5.46 9.11 6.14
N ASP A 32 6.58 8.54 6.60
CA ASP A 32 6.59 7.77 7.85
C ASP A 32 6.56 8.74 9.02
N HIS A 33 5.53 8.65 9.85
CA HIS A 33 5.38 9.51 11.00
C HIS A 33 4.99 8.71 12.23
N GLU A 34 5.59 9.10 13.34
CA GLU A 34 5.24 8.61 14.66
C GLU A 34 4.85 9.78 15.55
N GLY A 35 3.82 9.59 16.35
CA GLY A 35 3.34 10.61 17.27
C GLY A 35 2.33 10.05 18.27
N THR A 36 2.00 10.84 19.29
CA THR A 36 0.96 10.47 20.25
C THR A 36 -0.41 10.58 19.61
N VAL A 37 -1.23 9.56 19.77
CA VAL A 37 -2.58 9.46 19.21
C VAL A 37 -3.59 9.10 20.30
N ASP A 38 -4.87 9.36 20.05
CA ASP A 38 -5.99 8.87 20.86
C ASP A 38 -6.74 7.76 20.10
N VAL A 39 -6.87 6.60 20.75
CA VAL A 39 -7.70 5.48 20.31
C VAL A 39 -8.66 5.12 21.43
N ASN A 40 -9.94 5.40 21.25
CA ASN A 40 -10.99 5.05 22.22
C ASN A 40 -10.77 5.64 23.63
N GLY A 41 -10.18 6.83 23.75
CA GLY A 41 -9.87 7.49 25.01
C GLY A 41 -8.54 7.04 25.64
N GLN A 42 -7.78 6.19 24.94
CA GLN A 42 -6.43 5.80 25.34
C GLN A 42 -5.40 6.57 24.51
N TYR A 43 -4.51 7.26 25.20
CA TYR A 43 -3.39 7.96 24.58
C TYR A 43 -2.17 7.06 24.52
N GLY A 44 -1.47 7.07 23.40
CA GLY A 44 -0.27 6.24 23.22
C GLY A 44 0.41 6.52 21.89
N GLN A 45 1.49 5.79 21.61
CA GLN A 45 2.23 5.96 20.38
C GLN A 45 1.41 5.45 19.19
N GLY A 46 1.36 6.24 18.13
CA GLY A 46 0.82 5.84 16.84
C GLY A 46 1.88 5.94 15.76
N ARG A 47 1.73 5.14 14.70
CA ARG A 47 2.58 5.22 13.51
C ARG A 47 1.76 5.19 12.23
N TYR A 48 2.07 6.13 11.34
CA TYR A 48 1.34 6.39 10.11
C TYR A 48 2.29 6.24 8.94
N ARG A 49 1.95 5.35 8.02
CA ARG A 49 2.78 5.01 6.86
C ARG A 49 1.95 5.07 5.59
N TYR A 50 2.62 5.35 4.49
CA TYR A 50 2.00 5.52 3.18
C TYR A 50 2.76 4.74 2.12
N ALA A 51 2.03 4.20 1.15
CA ALA A 51 2.61 3.53 0.00
C ALA A 51 1.79 3.79 -1.28
N LEU A 52 2.48 3.81 -2.41
CA LEU A 52 1.85 3.82 -3.73
C LEU A 52 1.91 2.42 -4.34
N ILE A 53 0.87 2.02 -5.06
CA ILE A 53 0.81 0.81 -5.85
C ILE A 53 0.84 1.22 -7.32
N ASP A 54 1.93 0.91 -7.99
CA ASP A 54 2.04 0.99 -9.44
C ASP A 54 1.31 -0.19 -10.07
N ASN A 55 0.52 0.06 -11.12
CA ASN A 55 -0.34 -0.93 -11.79
C ASN A 55 -1.19 -1.79 -10.84
N PRO A 56 -2.03 -1.20 -9.96
CA PRO A 56 -2.83 -1.96 -9.02
C PRO A 56 -3.85 -2.85 -9.76
N PRO A 57 -4.05 -4.10 -9.32
CA PRO A 57 -5.07 -4.95 -9.90
C PRO A 57 -6.47 -4.38 -9.66
N LYS A 58 -7.41 -4.68 -10.57
CA LYS A 58 -8.79 -4.18 -10.51
C LYS A 58 -9.71 -5.05 -9.65
N SER A 59 -9.35 -6.31 -9.40
CA SER A 59 -10.11 -7.22 -8.54
C SER A 59 -9.74 -7.01 -7.07
N LEU A 60 -10.74 -7.11 -6.19
CA LEU A 60 -10.55 -7.02 -4.75
C LEU A 60 -9.58 -8.09 -4.23
N ASP A 61 -9.74 -9.34 -4.66
CA ASP A 61 -8.91 -10.45 -4.18
C ASP A 61 -7.44 -10.30 -4.56
N SER A 62 -7.14 -9.88 -5.79
CA SER A 62 -5.76 -9.67 -6.21
C SER A 62 -5.14 -8.45 -5.54
N LEU A 63 -5.91 -7.38 -5.31
CA LEU A 63 -5.44 -6.21 -4.57
C LEU A 63 -5.16 -6.57 -3.11
N HIS A 64 -6.05 -7.33 -2.50
CA HIS A 64 -5.88 -7.88 -1.16
C HIS A 64 -4.61 -8.71 -1.05
N GLN A 65 -4.34 -9.61 -2.01
CA GLN A 65 -3.11 -10.39 -2.02
C GLN A 65 -1.85 -9.51 -2.17
N VAL A 66 -1.89 -8.48 -3.01
CA VAL A 66 -0.76 -7.55 -3.19
C VAL A 66 -0.45 -6.81 -1.88
N ILE A 67 -1.48 -6.24 -1.25
CA ILE A 67 -1.31 -5.46 0.00
C ILE A 67 -0.86 -6.39 1.13
N LEU A 68 -1.54 -7.53 1.31
CA LEU A 68 -1.21 -8.48 2.36
C LEU A 68 0.23 -9.00 2.23
N HIS A 69 0.64 -9.40 1.02
CA HIS A 69 2.00 -9.88 0.78
C HIS A 69 3.05 -8.82 1.09
N TYR A 70 2.80 -7.57 0.72
CA TYR A 70 3.69 -6.47 1.08
C TYR A 70 3.77 -6.29 2.60
N CYS A 71 2.64 -6.24 3.29
CA CYS A 71 2.60 -6.07 4.74
C CYS A 71 3.29 -7.23 5.48
N ASP A 72 3.09 -8.46 5.06
CA ASP A 72 3.75 -9.64 5.64
C ASP A 72 5.29 -9.56 5.53
N SER A 73 5.81 -8.89 4.50
CA SER A 73 7.25 -8.68 4.32
C SER A 73 7.80 -7.43 5.01
N ALA A 74 6.96 -6.41 5.23
CA ALA A 74 7.39 -5.07 5.65
C ALA A 74 7.02 -4.72 7.10
N VAL A 75 6.21 -5.54 7.77
CA VAL A 75 5.68 -5.27 9.11
C VAL A 75 6.10 -6.36 10.09
N ASN A 76 6.83 -5.95 11.13
CA ASN A 76 7.04 -6.79 12.30
C ASN A 76 5.84 -6.65 13.24
N LYS A 77 4.87 -7.56 13.14
CA LYS A 77 3.63 -7.50 13.96
C LYS A 77 3.92 -7.46 15.46
N GLN A 78 4.89 -8.23 15.95
CA GLN A 78 5.21 -8.28 17.38
C GLN A 78 5.75 -6.94 17.89
N GLU A 79 6.62 -6.29 17.12
CA GLU A 79 7.10 -4.95 17.43
C GLU A 79 5.93 -3.96 17.44
N VAL A 80 5.04 -4.04 16.45
CA VAL A 80 3.91 -3.10 16.37
C VAL A 80 2.98 -3.24 17.58
N GLU A 81 2.57 -4.47 17.91
CA GLU A 81 1.66 -4.76 19.02
C GLU A 81 2.24 -4.39 20.39
N THR A 82 3.57 -4.24 20.51
CA THR A 82 4.24 -3.87 21.77
C THR A 82 4.49 -2.39 21.92
N HIS A 83 4.56 -1.63 20.81
CA HIS A 83 4.98 -0.23 20.82
C HIS A 83 3.86 0.76 20.51
N TYR A 84 2.89 0.37 19.68
CA TYR A 84 1.89 1.30 19.18
C TYR A 84 0.49 0.92 19.63
N ILE A 85 -0.35 1.92 19.87
CA ILE A 85 -1.79 1.74 20.09
C ILE A 85 -2.60 1.86 18.79
N ARG A 86 -1.99 2.47 17.77
CA ARG A 86 -2.48 2.52 16.39
C ARG A 86 -1.31 2.47 15.43
N TYR A 87 -1.44 1.65 14.42
CA TYR A 87 -0.50 1.59 13.32
C TYR A 87 -1.28 1.44 12.02
N TYR A 88 -0.93 2.18 10.98
CA TYR A 88 -1.46 1.86 9.66
C TYR A 88 -0.45 2.08 8.54
N ILE A 89 -0.67 1.36 7.44
CA ILE A 89 -0.15 1.67 6.13
C ILE A 89 -1.34 1.93 5.20
N GLN A 90 -1.44 3.14 4.65
CA GLN A 90 -2.43 3.47 3.62
C GLN A 90 -1.84 3.32 2.23
N PHE A 91 -2.61 2.71 1.33
CA PHE A 91 -2.19 2.39 -0.03
C PHE A 91 -2.97 3.22 -1.03
N TYR A 92 -2.26 3.85 -1.97
CA TYR A 92 -2.85 4.62 -3.06
C TYR A 92 -2.35 4.12 -4.41
N ARG A 93 -3.10 4.28 -5.49
CA ARG A 93 -2.60 4.05 -6.85
C ARG A 93 -1.52 5.08 -7.16
N LEU A 94 -0.42 4.67 -7.80
CA LEU A 94 0.49 5.61 -8.46
C LEU A 94 -0.21 6.24 -9.68
N SER A 95 -0.50 7.53 -9.61
CA SER A 95 -1.22 8.31 -10.61
C SER A 95 -0.54 9.67 -10.83
N ASP A 96 -1.07 10.49 -11.73
CA ASP A 96 -0.61 11.88 -11.88
C ASP A 96 -0.87 12.74 -10.63
N HIS A 97 -1.88 12.40 -9.84
CA HIS A 97 -2.23 13.06 -8.59
C HIS A 97 -1.30 12.64 -7.45
N THR A 98 -0.97 11.35 -7.37
CA THR A 98 -0.21 10.81 -6.23
C THR A 98 1.30 10.71 -6.45
N LYS A 99 1.80 10.76 -7.68
CA LYS A 99 3.24 10.58 -7.96
C LYS A 99 4.12 11.62 -7.28
N SER A 100 3.59 12.81 -6.99
CA SER A 100 4.35 13.90 -6.36
C SER A 100 4.75 13.56 -4.92
N TYR A 101 3.96 12.74 -4.21
CA TYR A 101 4.23 12.32 -2.83
C TYR A 101 5.53 11.50 -2.68
N GLN A 102 6.04 10.88 -3.76
CA GLN A 102 7.35 10.21 -3.75
C GLN A 102 8.52 11.15 -3.44
N LYS A 103 8.39 12.44 -3.76
CA LYS A 103 9.42 13.44 -3.48
C LYS A 103 9.37 13.94 -2.03
N GLY A 104 8.27 13.70 -1.32
CA GLY A 104 7.93 14.27 -0.02
C GLY A 104 7.76 15.80 -0.03
N ARG A 105 7.35 16.35 1.11
CA ARG A 105 7.31 17.78 1.45
C ARG A 105 7.86 17.98 2.87
N GLU A 106 8.09 19.23 3.28
CA GLU A 106 8.68 19.55 4.58
C GLU A 106 7.73 19.29 5.77
N ASP A 107 6.43 19.49 5.60
CA ASP A 107 5.42 19.26 6.63
C ASP A 107 4.67 17.94 6.41
N PHE A 108 4.70 17.05 7.40
CA PHE A 108 3.98 15.78 7.37
C PHE A 108 2.45 15.95 7.42
N TRP A 109 1.95 16.87 8.24
CA TRP A 109 0.51 17.02 8.48
C TRP A 109 -0.19 17.61 7.26
N ASP A 110 0.44 18.56 6.58
CA ASP A 110 -0.04 19.04 5.28
C ASP A 110 -0.10 17.89 4.28
N LEU A 111 0.93 17.05 4.24
CA LEU A 111 1.02 15.94 3.30
C LEU A 111 0.02 14.82 3.58
N HIS A 112 -0.19 14.51 4.86
CA HIS A 112 -1.21 13.59 5.35
C HIS A 112 -2.60 14.06 4.95
N ASN A 113 -2.92 15.34 5.15
CA ASN A 113 -4.21 15.91 4.77
C ASN A 113 -4.40 15.93 3.24
N ASP A 114 -3.36 16.24 2.47
CA ASP A 114 -3.39 16.29 1.01
C ASP A 114 -3.63 14.89 0.41
N ILE A 115 -2.82 13.89 0.80
CA ILE A 115 -2.94 12.53 0.21
C ILE A 115 -4.26 11.85 0.59
N ASN A 116 -4.81 12.15 1.78
CA ASN A 116 -6.09 11.62 2.22
C ASN A 116 -7.29 12.18 1.43
N GLN A 117 -7.10 13.26 0.66
CA GLN A 117 -8.14 13.79 -0.24
C GLN A 117 -8.18 13.06 -1.59
N GLU A 118 -7.17 12.24 -1.91
CA GLU A 118 -7.07 11.49 -3.18
C GLU A 118 -7.93 10.21 -3.16
N LEU A 119 -9.23 10.37 -2.92
CA LEU A 119 -10.17 9.27 -2.69
C LEU A 119 -10.28 8.29 -3.88
N GLU A 120 -10.14 8.79 -5.12
CA GLU A 120 -10.15 7.94 -6.32
C GLU A 120 -8.92 7.04 -6.44
N ASP A 121 -7.80 7.47 -5.84
CA ASP A 121 -6.56 6.72 -5.83
C ASP A 121 -6.40 5.84 -4.60
N TYR A 122 -7.19 6.03 -3.55
CA TYR A 122 -7.17 5.18 -2.36
C TYR A 122 -7.46 3.71 -2.72
N ARG A 123 -6.60 2.80 -2.26
CA ARG A 123 -6.65 1.35 -2.53
C ARG A 123 -6.84 0.50 -1.29
N GLY A 124 -6.85 1.10 -0.12
CA GLY A 124 -7.07 0.41 1.13
C GLY A 124 -6.04 0.73 2.19
N GLU A 125 -6.16 0.03 3.31
CA GLU A 125 -5.38 0.26 4.50
C GLU A 125 -5.11 -1.07 5.22
N TYR A 126 -3.89 -1.23 5.69
CA TYR A 126 -3.52 -2.28 6.62
C TYR A 126 -3.32 -1.66 8.00
N ARG A 127 -4.19 -2.01 8.95
CA ARG A 127 -4.30 -1.30 10.23
C ARG A 127 -4.21 -2.26 11.42
N TYR A 128 -3.53 -1.80 12.46
CA TYR A 128 -3.63 -2.31 13.82
C TYR A 128 -4.16 -1.21 14.73
N GLU A 129 -5.10 -1.56 15.61
CA GLU A 129 -5.60 -0.69 16.66
C GLU A 129 -5.88 -1.48 17.92
N LEU A 130 -5.64 -0.89 19.09
CA LEU A 130 -6.08 -1.45 20.36
C LEU A 130 -7.61 -1.60 20.40
N CYS A 131 -8.04 -2.70 21.01
CA CYS A 131 -9.44 -3.01 21.20
C CYS A 131 -10.08 -1.98 22.14
N LYS A 132 -11.34 -1.61 21.87
CA LYS A 132 -12.05 -0.64 22.69
C LYS A 132 -12.17 -1.15 24.13
N GLY A 133 -11.62 -0.41 25.08
CA GLY A 133 -11.67 -0.77 26.50
C GLY A 133 -10.68 -1.85 26.94
N ASP A 134 -9.79 -2.29 26.04
CA ASP A 134 -8.76 -3.29 26.33
C ASP A 134 -7.40 -2.75 25.90
N SER A 135 -6.53 -2.50 26.88
CA SER A 135 -5.19 -1.95 26.67
C SER A 135 -4.13 -3.01 26.37
N LEU A 136 -4.49 -4.29 26.36
CA LEU A 136 -3.57 -5.41 26.20
C LEU A 136 -3.69 -6.09 24.84
N HIS A 137 -4.87 -6.01 24.21
CA HIS A 137 -5.13 -6.62 22.93
C HIS A 137 -5.51 -5.59 21.87
N GLY A 138 -5.08 -5.84 20.63
CA GLY A 138 -5.48 -5.05 19.47
C GLY A 138 -5.78 -5.93 18.28
N GLN A 139 -6.35 -5.36 17.24
CA GLN A 139 -6.88 -6.08 16.09
C GLN A 139 -6.23 -5.60 14.79
N TRP A 140 -5.80 -6.56 13.97
CA TRP A 140 -5.36 -6.33 12.60
C TRP A 140 -6.53 -6.37 11.63
N THR A 141 -6.63 -5.35 10.80
CA THR A 141 -7.66 -5.20 9.76
C THR A 141 -6.99 -4.86 8.43
N LEU A 142 -7.46 -5.47 7.35
CA LEU A 142 -7.09 -5.12 5.99
C LEU A 142 -8.33 -4.68 5.23
N GLU A 143 -8.36 -3.40 4.86
CA GLU A 143 -9.32 -2.86 3.92
C GLU A 143 -8.70 -2.80 2.52
N VAL A 144 -9.50 -3.12 1.51
CA VAL A 144 -9.15 -2.90 0.11
C VAL A 144 -10.28 -2.17 -0.62
N ASN A 145 -9.89 -1.23 -1.48
CA ASN A 145 -10.79 -0.42 -2.29
C ASN A 145 -10.37 -0.51 -3.76
N SER A 146 -11.31 -0.85 -4.64
CA SER A 146 -11.09 -0.94 -6.08
C SER A 146 -12.32 -0.43 -6.84
N PRO A 147 -12.23 -0.20 -8.16
CA PRO A 147 -13.40 0.11 -8.97
C PRO A 147 -14.50 -0.97 -8.91
N ALA A 148 -14.19 -2.19 -8.45
CA ALA A 148 -15.16 -3.28 -8.25
C ALA A 148 -15.91 -3.22 -6.91
N GLY A 149 -15.55 -2.29 -6.00
CA GLY A 149 -16.15 -2.12 -4.68
C GLY A 149 -15.12 -2.02 -3.55
N ASN A 150 -15.54 -2.30 -2.33
CA ASN A 150 -14.69 -2.36 -1.15
C ASN A 150 -14.84 -3.71 -0.42
N LYS A 151 -13.81 -4.09 0.32
CA LYS A 151 -13.82 -5.28 1.19
C LYS A 151 -12.94 -5.02 2.40
N THR A 152 -13.39 -5.44 3.58
CA THR A 152 -12.64 -5.32 4.83
C THR A 152 -12.57 -6.67 5.52
N ASP A 153 -11.36 -7.15 5.78
CA ASP A 153 -11.09 -8.41 6.46
C ASP A 153 -10.45 -8.15 7.83
N THR A 154 -10.99 -8.79 8.88
CA THR A 154 -10.32 -8.87 10.18
C THR A 154 -9.36 -10.05 10.14
N LEU A 155 -8.05 -9.78 10.18
CA LEU A 155 -7.03 -10.81 10.02
C LEU A 155 -6.88 -11.65 11.28
N GLU A 156 -7.07 -11.03 12.45
CA GLU A 156 -7.01 -11.68 13.76
C GLU A 156 -8.11 -11.10 14.65
N LYS A 157 -9.11 -11.92 15.02
CA LYS A 157 -10.18 -11.52 15.94
C LYS A 157 -9.70 -11.60 17.38
N LYS A 158 -9.10 -10.51 17.86
CA LYS A 158 -8.66 -10.36 19.26
C LYS A 158 -9.60 -9.50 20.10
N CYS A 159 -10.40 -8.62 19.47
CA CYS A 159 -11.40 -7.83 20.19
C CYS A 159 -12.66 -8.65 20.46
N GLN A 160 -13.15 -8.63 21.70
CA GLN A 160 -14.47 -9.15 22.04
C GLN A 160 -15.56 -8.11 21.69
N PRO A 161 -16.75 -8.56 21.24
CA PRO A 161 -17.86 -7.68 20.91
C PRO A 161 -18.44 -6.95 22.12
#